data_AF-A0A7S0JMI4-F1
#
_entry.id   AF-A0A7S0JMI4-F1
#
_cell.length_a   1.000
_cell.length_b   1.000
_cell.length_c   1.000
_cell.angle_alpha   90.00
_cell.angle_beta   90.00
_cell.angle_gamma   90.00
#
_symmetry.space_group_name_H-M   'P 1'
#
loop_
_entity.id
_entity.type
_entity.pdbx_description
1 polymer ?
#
loop_
_entity_poly.entity_id
_entity_poly.type
_entity_poly.pdbx_seq_one_letter_code
_entity_poly.pdbx_strand_id
1 'polypeptide(L)'
;RQDKQPQQPRQPINTPQRARQSLCNMSEEDALIAAAPKKRTFRKFSYRGVDLDQLLDMKTDALVELFRARIRRRFKRGLTRKPMKLVKKLRKAKKEACGGEKPETVRTHLRNMVIVPEMIGSVVGVYNGKVFNTVEIKPEMVGTYLGEYSITYRPVSHGRSGLAGGKFIPLK
;
A
#
# COMPACT_ATOMS: atom_id res chain seq x y z
N ARG A 1 -26.21 15.30 63.81
CA ARG A 1 -26.72 14.62 62.59
C ARG A 1 -26.12 13.22 62.62
N GLN A 2 -26.97 12.20 62.65
CA GLN A 2 -26.69 10.86 63.15
C GLN A 2 -25.64 10.11 62.30
N ASP A 3 -24.61 9.60 62.97
CA ASP A 3 -23.71 8.57 62.46
C ASP A 3 -24.46 7.24 62.36
N LYS A 4 -24.49 6.65 61.15
CA LYS A 4 -25.11 5.35 60.89
C LYS A 4 -24.02 4.29 60.68
N GLN A 5 -24.08 3.30 61.55
CA GLN A 5 -23.19 2.15 61.71
C GLN A 5 -22.99 1.28 60.44
N PRO A 6 -21.89 0.51 60.37
CA PRO A 6 -21.47 -0.25 59.19
C PRO A 6 -22.28 -1.54 59.00
N GLN A 7 -22.57 -1.89 57.74
CA GLN A 7 -23.13 -3.20 57.38
C GLN A 7 -22.03 -4.11 56.80
N GLN A 8 -21.91 -5.30 57.38
CA GLN A 8 -20.97 -6.36 57.02
C GLN A 8 -21.37 -7.04 55.69
N PRO A 9 -20.44 -7.45 54.83
CA PRO A 9 -20.75 -8.34 53.72
C PRO A 9 -20.97 -9.79 54.22
N ARG A 10 -22.09 -10.37 53.79
CA ARG A 10 -22.56 -11.73 54.11
C ARG A 10 -21.62 -12.80 53.54
N GLN A 11 -21.33 -13.84 54.32
CA GLN A 11 -20.69 -15.07 53.83
C GLN A 11 -21.73 -16.01 53.22
N PRO A 12 -21.46 -16.67 52.07
CA PRO A 12 -22.17 -17.87 51.68
C PRO A 12 -21.37 -19.15 51.99
N ILE A 13 -21.90 -19.85 53.01
CA ILE A 13 -22.07 -21.29 53.24
C ILE A 13 -21.52 -22.26 52.16
N ASN A 14 -20.57 -23.10 52.61
CA ASN A 14 -20.24 -24.50 52.31
C ASN A 14 -20.57 -25.15 50.95
N THR A 15 -19.47 -25.58 50.32
CA THR A 15 -19.24 -26.73 49.41
C THR A 15 -20.03 -28.01 49.69
N PRO A 16 -20.13 -28.89 48.67
CA PRO A 16 -19.84 -30.31 48.88
C PRO A 16 -18.64 -30.79 48.05
N GLN A 17 -17.85 -31.63 48.72
CA GLN A 17 -16.64 -32.31 48.24
C GLN A 17 -16.96 -33.43 47.24
N ARG A 18 -16.19 -33.48 46.13
CA ARG A 18 -15.80 -34.62 45.25
C ARG A 18 -15.68 -34.07 43.83
N ALA A 19 -14.54 -34.11 43.12
CA ALA A 19 -13.48 -35.10 43.13
C ALA A 19 -12.13 -34.42 42.88
N ARG A 20 -11.18 -34.70 43.78
CA ARG A 20 -9.76 -34.80 43.44
C ARG A 20 -9.61 -36.04 42.58
N GLN A 21 -9.38 -35.89 41.28
CA GLN A 21 -8.61 -36.83 40.43
C GLN A 21 -8.66 -36.35 38.97
N SER A 22 -7.65 -35.56 38.59
CA SER A 22 -6.93 -35.65 37.29
C SER A 22 -6.03 -34.42 37.12
N LEU A 23 -4.86 -34.46 37.77
CA LEU A 23 -3.71 -33.62 37.42
C LEU A 23 -2.94 -34.31 36.31
N CYS A 24 -3.03 -33.80 35.07
CA CYS A 24 -2.10 -33.94 33.93
C CYS A 24 -2.87 -33.58 32.62
N ASN A 25 -2.47 -32.72 31.68
CA ASN A 25 -1.36 -31.80 31.46
C ASN A 25 -1.94 -30.67 30.59
N MET A 26 -2.06 -29.43 31.10
CA MET A 26 -2.06 -28.25 30.23
C MET A 26 -0.59 -27.85 30.17
N SER A 27 0.05 -28.13 29.05
CA SER A 27 1.49 -28.01 28.93
C SER A 27 1.94 -26.56 29.19
N GLU A 28 2.99 -26.39 30.00
CA GLU A 28 3.68 -25.09 30.17
C GLU A 28 4.19 -24.55 28.82
N GLU A 29 4.32 -25.44 27.83
CA GLU A 29 4.60 -25.18 26.41
C GLU A 29 3.53 -24.29 25.74
N ASP A 30 2.24 -24.48 26.03
CA ASP A 30 1.14 -23.72 25.43
C ASP A 30 1.07 -22.26 25.94
N ALA A 31 1.46 -22.04 27.21
CA ALA A 31 1.56 -20.72 27.81
C ALA A 31 2.75 -19.93 27.25
N LEU A 32 3.87 -20.61 26.96
CA LEU A 32 5.05 -20.01 26.31
C LEU A 32 4.79 -19.67 24.83
N ILE A 33 4.00 -20.46 24.11
CA ILE A 33 3.57 -20.17 22.72
C ILE A 33 2.65 -18.94 22.66
N ALA A 34 1.78 -18.75 23.65
CA ALA A 34 0.92 -17.56 23.76
C ALA A 34 1.68 -16.29 24.17
N ALA A 35 2.79 -16.43 24.92
CA ALA A 35 3.67 -15.34 25.33
C ALA A 35 4.72 -14.95 24.26
N ALA A 36 4.86 -15.74 23.19
CA ALA A 36 5.75 -15.40 22.10
C ALA A 36 5.24 -14.14 21.36
N PRO A 37 6.11 -13.15 21.07
CA PRO A 37 5.70 -11.98 20.31
C PRO A 37 5.20 -12.43 18.94
N LYS A 38 3.92 -12.17 18.66
CA LYS A 38 3.27 -12.50 17.38
C LYS A 38 4.15 -11.97 16.24
N LYS A 39 4.78 -12.88 15.49
CA LYS A 39 5.56 -12.53 14.30
C LYS A 39 4.65 -11.69 13.40
N ARG A 40 5.05 -10.45 13.10
CA ARG A 40 4.31 -9.58 12.18
C ARG A 40 4.13 -10.35 10.87
N THR A 41 2.91 -10.81 10.61
CA THR A 41 2.59 -11.48 9.36
C THR A 41 2.74 -10.44 8.24
N PHE A 42 3.46 -10.82 7.18
CA PHE A 42 3.55 -9.99 6.00
C PHE A 42 2.14 -9.82 5.43
N ARG A 43 1.59 -8.61 5.49
CA ARG A 43 0.26 -8.34 4.94
C ARG A 43 0.38 -8.40 3.42
N LYS A 44 -0.20 -9.45 2.83
CA LYS A 44 -0.33 -9.56 1.37
C LYS A 44 -1.18 -8.39 0.87
N PHE A 45 -0.73 -7.78 -0.23
CA PHE A 45 -1.48 -6.70 -0.86
C PHE A 45 -2.75 -7.28 -1.50
N SER A 46 -3.91 -6.74 -1.11
CA SER A 46 -5.19 -7.00 -1.74
C SER A 46 -5.81 -5.70 -2.21
N TYR A 47 -6.35 -5.69 -3.43
CA TYR A 47 -7.09 -4.56 -3.99
C TYR A 47 -8.57 -4.91 -3.99
N ARG A 48 -9.36 -4.22 -3.16
CA ARG A 48 -10.82 -4.40 -3.04
C ARG A 48 -11.24 -5.86 -2.77
N GLY A 49 -10.45 -6.57 -1.96
CA GLY A 49 -10.71 -7.97 -1.61
C GLY A 49 -10.20 -8.98 -2.64
N VAL A 50 -9.47 -8.53 -3.67
CA VAL A 50 -8.83 -9.41 -4.65
C VAL A 50 -7.32 -9.40 -4.45
N ASP A 51 -6.71 -10.58 -4.44
CA ASP A 51 -5.26 -10.72 -4.28
C ASP A 51 -4.48 -10.34 -5.54
N LEU A 52 -3.18 -10.07 -5.37
CA LEU A 52 -2.30 -9.66 -6.45
C LEU A 52 -2.23 -10.69 -7.59
N ASP A 53 -2.10 -11.97 -7.26
CA ASP A 53 -1.98 -13.04 -8.27
C ASP A 53 -3.25 -13.13 -9.11
N GLN A 54 -4.41 -13.08 -8.44
CA GLN A 54 -5.70 -13.05 -9.12
C GLN A 54 -5.88 -11.78 -9.98
N LEU A 55 -5.37 -10.62 -9.55
CA LEU A 55 -5.40 -9.37 -10.34
C LEU A 55 -4.61 -9.45 -11.65
N LEU A 56 -3.59 -10.30 -11.73
CA LEU A 56 -2.78 -10.49 -12.92
C LEU A 56 -3.46 -11.43 -13.92
N ASP A 57 -4.17 -12.44 -13.44
CA ASP A 57 -4.84 -13.45 -14.26
C ASP A 57 -6.22 -13.00 -14.76
N MET A 58 -6.85 -12.04 -14.08
CA MET A 58 -8.15 -11.51 -14.45
C MET A 58 -8.15 -10.80 -15.82
N LYS A 59 -9.25 -10.99 -16.56
CA LYS A 59 -9.49 -10.27 -17.81
C LYS A 59 -9.75 -8.78 -17.56
N THR A 60 -9.35 -7.94 -18.52
CA THR A 60 -9.49 -6.48 -18.47
C THR A 60 -10.91 -6.01 -18.17
N ASP A 61 -11.94 -6.70 -18.68
CA ASP A 61 -13.34 -6.28 -18.51
C ASP A 61 -13.78 -6.38 -17.04
N ALA A 62 -13.47 -7.50 -16.38
CA ALA A 62 -13.73 -7.69 -14.95
C ALA A 62 -12.89 -6.73 -14.08
N LEU A 63 -11.63 -6.51 -14.46
CA LEU A 63 -10.75 -5.55 -13.78
C LEU A 63 -11.33 -4.12 -13.83
N VAL A 64 -11.95 -3.73 -14.94
CA VAL A 64 -12.54 -2.40 -15.10
C VAL A 64 -13.66 -2.17 -14.09
N GLU A 65 -14.49 -3.17 -13.80
CA GLU A 65 -15.59 -3.05 -12.84
C GLU A 65 -15.11 -2.75 -11.41
N LEU A 66 -13.95 -3.29 -11.03
CA LEU A 66 -13.30 -3.04 -9.74
C LEU A 66 -12.73 -1.63 -9.62
N PHE A 67 -12.51 -0.91 -10.73
CA PHE A 67 -11.93 0.44 -10.66
C PHE A 67 -12.99 1.53 -10.34
N ARG A 68 -12.50 2.68 -9.87
CA ARG A 68 -13.35 3.87 -9.67
C ARG A 68 -13.98 4.37 -10.98
N ALA A 69 -15.07 5.12 -10.85
CA ALA A 69 -15.86 5.63 -11.97
C ALA A 69 -15.04 6.37 -13.06
N ARG A 70 -14.06 7.20 -12.68
CA ARG A 70 -13.21 7.91 -13.67
C ARG A 70 -12.43 6.94 -14.56
N ILE A 71 -11.88 5.89 -13.97
CA ILE A 71 -11.06 4.90 -14.67
C ILE A 71 -11.94 4.04 -15.56
N ARG A 72 -13.08 3.58 -15.03
CA ARG A 72 -14.13 2.91 -15.82
C ARG A 72 -14.52 3.70 -17.07
N ARG A 73 -14.82 4.99 -16.91
CA ARG A 73 -15.12 5.90 -18.03
C ARG A 73 -13.97 5.98 -19.03
N ARG A 74 -12.72 6.01 -18.56
CA ARG A 74 -11.54 6.03 -19.44
C ARG A 74 -11.43 4.75 -20.26
N PHE A 75 -11.54 3.58 -19.65
CA PHE A 75 -11.48 2.30 -20.34
C PHE A 75 -12.66 2.10 -21.30
N LYS A 76 -13.89 2.49 -20.92
CA LYS A 76 -15.07 2.47 -21.78
C LYS A 76 -14.91 3.36 -23.03
N ARG A 77 -14.22 4.49 -22.90
CA ARG A 77 -13.86 5.37 -24.03
C ARG A 77 -12.70 4.83 -24.89
N GLY A 78 -12.01 3.78 -24.44
CA GLY A 78 -11.04 3.02 -25.24
C GLY A 78 -9.58 3.52 -25.22
N LEU A 79 -8.66 2.60 -24.91
CA LEU A 79 -7.23 2.58 -25.27
C LEU A 79 -6.84 3.28 -26.59
N THR A 80 -6.34 4.52 -26.60
CA THR A 80 -5.72 5.04 -27.84
C THR A 80 -4.37 4.36 -28.11
N ARG A 81 -3.82 4.55 -29.32
CA ARG A 81 -2.57 3.92 -29.78
C ARG A 81 -1.37 4.17 -28.86
N LYS A 82 -1.28 5.36 -28.25
CA LYS A 82 -0.14 5.78 -27.41
C LYS A 82 -0.05 4.95 -26.11
N PRO A 83 -1.11 4.85 -25.27
CA PRO A 83 -1.18 3.92 -24.14
C PRO A 83 -0.81 2.47 -24.48
N MET A 84 -1.35 1.91 -25.57
CA MET A 84 -1.06 0.54 -25.98
C MET A 84 0.41 0.34 -26.33
N LYS A 85 1.05 1.33 -26.98
CA LYS A 85 2.49 1.31 -27.25
C LYS A 85 3.32 1.30 -25.98
N LEU A 86 2.90 2.02 -24.94
CA LEU A 86 3.60 2.03 -23.65
C LEU A 86 3.54 0.66 -22.99
N VAL A 87 2.36 0.04 -22.91
CA VAL A 87 2.20 -1.31 -22.33
C VAL A 87 3.06 -2.34 -23.08
N LYS A 88 3.08 -2.29 -24.42
CA LYS A 88 3.95 -3.17 -25.23
C LYS A 88 5.44 -2.99 -24.92
N LYS A 89 5.91 -1.76 -24.76
CA LYS A 89 7.30 -1.48 -24.38
C LYS A 89 7.64 -2.02 -23.00
N LEU A 90 6.74 -1.86 -22.03
CA LEU A 90 6.93 -2.37 -20.67
C LEU A 90 6.95 -3.90 -20.63
N ARG A 91 6.07 -4.56 -21.40
CA ARG A 91 6.10 -6.02 -21.57
C ARG A 91 7.42 -6.50 -22.17
N LYS A 92 8.00 -5.73 -23.10
CA LYS A 92 9.31 -6.05 -23.68
C LYS A 92 10.43 -5.90 -22.64
N ALA A 93 10.50 -4.75 -21.97
CA ALA A 93 11.52 -4.48 -20.94
C ALA A 93 11.47 -5.49 -19.77
N LYS A 94 10.27 -5.91 -19.35
CA LYS A 94 10.10 -6.92 -18.30
C LYS A 94 10.56 -8.32 -18.73
N LYS A 95 10.48 -8.65 -20.03
CA LYS A 95 10.97 -9.93 -20.57
C LYS A 95 12.48 -9.96 -20.79
N GLU A 96 13.07 -8.81 -21.12
CA GLU A 96 14.51 -8.68 -21.37
C GLU A 96 15.33 -8.59 -20.07
N ALA A 97 14.70 -8.18 -18.96
CA ALA A 97 15.33 -8.18 -17.66
C ALA A 97 15.67 -9.62 -17.21
N CYS A 98 16.93 -9.85 -16.85
CA CYS A 98 17.35 -11.10 -16.22
C CYS A 98 16.67 -11.24 -14.85
N GLY A 99 16.23 -12.46 -14.50
CA GLY A 99 15.43 -12.72 -13.31
C GLY A 99 16.13 -12.27 -12.03
N GLY A 100 15.71 -11.11 -11.49
CA GLY A 100 16.25 -10.51 -10.27
C GLY A 100 16.65 -9.05 -10.42
N GLU A 101 16.88 -8.58 -11.64
CA GLU A 101 17.27 -7.18 -11.90
C GLU A 101 16.08 -6.30 -12.22
N LYS A 102 16.22 -5.00 -11.91
CA LYS A 102 15.20 -4.01 -12.26
C LYS A 102 15.16 -3.82 -13.78
N PRO A 103 13.98 -3.85 -14.41
CA PRO A 103 13.87 -3.70 -15.84
C PRO A 103 14.30 -2.30 -16.30
N GLU A 104 14.67 -2.21 -17.59
CA GLU A 104 15.08 -0.94 -18.20
C GLU A 104 13.99 0.14 -18.03
N THR A 105 14.42 1.36 -17.71
CA THR A 105 13.52 2.49 -17.49
C THR A 105 12.87 2.94 -18.80
N VAL A 106 11.55 2.78 -18.92
CA VAL A 106 10.80 3.25 -20.09
C VAL A 106 10.33 4.69 -19.89
N ARG A 107 10.85 5.61 -20.70
CA ARG A 107 10.48 7.04 -20.67
C ARG A 107 9.11 7.30 -21.32
N THR A 108 8.27 8.08 -20.66
CA THR A 108 6.93 8.45 -21.14
C THR A 108 6.53 9.88 -20.77
N HIS A 109 5.76 10.51 -21.66
CA HIS A 109 5.07 11.78 -21.40
C HIS A 109 3.60 11.57 -21.00
N LEU A 110 3.12 10.32 -21.03
CA LEU A 110 1.72 9.99 -20.78
C LEU A 110 1.41 10.02 -19.27
N ARG A 111 1.16 11.22 -18.74
CA ARG A 111 0.72 11.43 -17.35
C ARG A 111 -0.73 11.00 -17.10
N ASN A 112 -1.52 10.88 -18.16
CA ASN A 112 -2.93 10.50 -18.15
C ASN A 112 -3.18 8.99 -18.24
N MET A 113 -2.12 8.17 -18.21
CA MET A 113 -2.23 6.71 -18.21
C MET A 113 -2.56 6.18 -16.82
N VAL A 114 -3.47 5.21 -16.75
CA VAL A 114 -3.81 4.49 -15.52
C VAL A 114 -2.82 3.34 -15.33
N ILE A 115 -2.40 3.11 -14.09
CA ILE A 115 -1.55 1.96 -13.74
C ILE A 115 -2.41 0.71 -13.77
N VAL A 116 -2.05 -0.20 -14.68
CA VAL A 116 -2.68 -1.52 -14.86
C VAL A 116 -1.84 -2.57 -14.11
N PRO A 117 -2.43 -3.62 -13.53
CA PRO A 117 -1.70 -4.66 -12.79
C PRO A 117 -0.53 -5.27 -13.55
N GLU A 118 -0.64 -5.43 -14.88
CA GLU A 118 0.45 -5.95 -15.72
C GLU A 118 1.76 -5.14 -15.63
N MET A 119 1.67 -3.85 -15.30
CA MET A 119 2.82 -2.93 -15.23
C MET A 119 3.58 -3.04 -13.90
N ILE A 120 3.09 -3.82 -12.93
CA ILE A 120 3.72 -3.97 -11.62
C ILE A 120 5.14 -4.55 -11.77
N GLY A 121 6.08 -3.95 -11.03
CA GLY A 121 7.50 -4.27 -11.09
C GLY A 121 8.24 -3.65 -12.28
N SER A 122 7.57 -2.81 -13.09
CA SER A 122 8.23 -2.06 -14.16
C SER A 122 8.74 -0.70 -13.65
N VAL A 123 9.83 -0.20 -14.24
CA VAL A 123 10.35 1.14 -13.98
C VAL A 123 9.94 2.10 -15.10
N VAL A 124 9.20 3.15 -14.75
CA VAL A 124 8.66 4.13 -15.71
C VAL A 124 9.23 5.50 -15.43
N GLY A 125 9.84 6.12 -16.44
CA GLY A 125 10.26 7.52 -16.39
C GLY A 125 9.10 8.44 -16.77
N VAL A 126 8.47 9.11 -15.80
CA VAL A 126 7.34 10.04 -16.04
C VAL A 126 7.83 11.47 -16.18
N TYR A 127 7.56 12.09 -17.33
CA TYR A 127 7.96 13.48 -17.59
C TYR A 127 7.21 14.48 -16.70
N ASN A 128 7.96 15.38 -16.04
CA ASN A 128 7.40 16.45 -15.21
C ASN A 128 7.30 17.81 -15.91
N GLY A 129 7.97 18.00 -17.05
CA GLY A 129 8.10 19.30 -17.72
C GLY A 129 9.55 19.69 -18.01
N LYS A 130 10.51 19.12 -17.28
CA LYS A 130 11.95 19.33 -17.45
C LYS A 130 12.75 18.03 -17.41
N VAL A 131 12.40 17.13 -16.50
CA VAL A 131 13.11 15.87 -16.26
C VAL A 131 12.14 14.68 -16.30
N PHE A 132 12.69 13.48 -16.48
CA PHE A 132 11.95 12.23 -16.36
C PHE A 132 12.19 11.65 -14.97
N ASN A 133 11.16 11.68 -14.13
CA ASN A 133 11.24 11.11 -12.80
C ASN A 133 11.07 9.59 -12.91
N THR A 134 12.02 8.83 -12.38
CA THR A 134 11.97 7.37 -12.38
C THR A 134 11.04 6.89 -11.27
N VAL A 135 9.97 6.20 -11.67
CA VAL A 135 8.95 5.65 -10.77
C VAL A 135 8.95 4.14 -10.90
N GLU A 136 9.23 3.45 -9.81
CA GLU A 136 9.08 2.00 -9.69
C GLU A 136 7.63 1.68 -9.30
N ILE A 137 6.94 0.90 -10.16
CA ILE A 137 5.51 0.64 -9.97
C ILE A 137 5.31 -0.43 -8.89
N LYS A 138 4.78 0.00 -7.75
CA LYS A 138 4.37 -0.87 -6.65
C LYS A 138 2.92 -1.37 -6.82
N PRO A 139 2.55 -2.52 -6.23
CA PRO A 139 1.16 -3.01 -6.26
C PRO A 139 0.14 -2.01 -5.71
N GLU A 140 0.53 -1.23 -4.69
CA GLU A 140 -0.31 -0.20 -4.06
C GLU A 140 -0.75 0.93 -5.01
N MET A 141 -0.04 1.09 -6.14
CA MET A 141 -0.29 2.14 -7.10
C MET A 141 -1.37 1.76 -8.13
N VAL A 142 -1.88 0.53 -8.11
CA VAL A 142 -2.91 0.06 -9.05
C VAL A 142 -4.17 0.92 -8.96
N GLY A 143 -4.72 1.33 -10.11
CA GLY A 143 -5.93 2.16 -10.14
C GLY A 143 -5.69 3.65 -9.86
N THR A 144 -4.44 4.12 -9.99
CA THR A 144 -4.10 5.56 -9.97
C THR A 144 -3.49 5.99 -11.31
N TYR A 145 -3.30 7.29 -11.51
CA TYR A 145 -2.66 7.81 -12.72
C TYR A 145 -1.15 7.99 -12.55
N LEU A 146 -0.37 7.73 -13.60
CA LEU A 146 1.09 7.95 -13.58
C LEU A 146 1.47 9.40 -13.23
N GLY A 147 0.63 10.36 -13.61
CA GLY A 147 0.85 11.77 -13.31
C GLY A 147 0.82 12.12 -11.82
N GLU A 148 0.24 11.27 -10.96
CA GLU A 148 0.17 11.50 -9.51
C GLU A 148 1.55 11.32 -8.83
N TYR A 149 2.43 10.52 -9.42
CA TYR A 149 3.76 10.20 -8.87
C TYR A 149 4.89 11.13 -9.36
N SER A 150 4.57 12.11 -10.22
CA SER A 150 5.55 13.02 -10.80
C SER A 150 5.10 14.46 -10.57
N ILE A 151 5.65 15.09 -9.53
CA ILE A 151 5.33 16.48 -9.18
C ILE A 151 5.85 17.40 -10.29
N THR A 152 4.97 18.26 -10.81
CA THR A 152 5.28 19.20 -11.92
C THR A 152 5.99 20.47 -11.46
N TYR A 153 5.80 20.86 -10.20
CA TYR A 153 6.35 22.07 -9.63
C TYR A 153 7.34 21.74 -8.52
N ARG A 154 8.16 22.72 -8.15
CA ARG A 154 8.99 22.62 -6.95
C ARG A 154 8.17 23.15 -5.77
N PRO A 155 7.93 22.37 -4.70
CA PRO A 155 7.21 22.88 -3.54
C PRO A 155 7.96 24.08 -2.96
N VAL A 156 7.22 25.16 -2.76
CA VAL A 156 7.73 26.37 -2.11
C VAL A 156 7.43 26.26 -0.62
N SER A 157 8.44 26.44 0.22
CA SER A 157 8.26 26.60 1.66
C SER A 157 8.63 28.03 2.00
N HIS A 158 7.71 28.76 2.64
CA HIS A 158 7.98 30.10 3.16
C HIS A 158 8.86 29.98 4.40
N GLY A 159 10.14 29.70 4.18
CA GLY A 159 11.17 29.73 5.22
C GLY A 159 11.62 31.16 5.52
N ARG A 160 12.53 31.29 6.49
CA ARG A 160 13.22 32.55 6.77
C ARG A 160 13.93 33.01 5.48
N SER A 161 13.64 34.24 5.06
CA SER A 161 14.32 34.84 3.89
C SER A 161 15.83 34.82 4.14
N GLY A 162 16.62 34.18 3.26
CA GLY A 162 18.08 34.35 3.32
C GLY A 162 18.98 33.28 2.73
N LEU A 163 18.55 32.03 2.52
CA LEU A 163 19.52 30.97 2.14
C LEU A 163 19.36 30.37 0.73
N ALA A 164 18.19 30.52 0.08
CA ALA A 164 17.94 29.82 -1.18
C ALA A 164 17.13 30.61 -2.23
N GLY A 165 16.93 31.91 -2.01
CA GLY A 165 16.30 32.80 -2.99
C GLY A 165 17.38 33.69 -3.59
N GLY A 166 17.58 33.62 -4.91
CA GLY A 166 18.58 34.41 -5.66
C GLY A 166 18.35 35.92 -5.68
N LYS A 167 17.73 36.48 -4.64
CA LYS A 167 17.63 37.92 -4.41
C LYS A 167 18.83 38.33 -3.57
N PHE A 168 19.77 39.00 -4.24
CA PHE A 168 20.93 39.61 -3.61
C PHE A 168 20.48 40.58 -2.51
N ILE A 169 20.96 40.35 -1.29
CA ILE A 169 20.78 41.26 -0.17
C ILE A 169 22.06 42.09 -0.10
N PRO A 170 22.02 43.42 -0.34
CA PRO A 170 23.21 44.24 -0.23
C PRO A 170 23.69 44.24 1.23
N LEU A 171 24.94 43.82 1.43
CA LEU A 171 25.65 43.97 2.69
C LEU A 171 25.98 45.46 2.85
N LYS A 172 25.66 46.00 4.03
CA LYS A 172 26.13 47.33 4.46
C LYS A 172 27.48 47.21 5.13
#